data_AF-A0A252AYG0-F1
#
_entry.id   AF-A0A252AYG0-F1
#
_cell.length_a   1.000
_cell.length_b   1.000
_cell.length_c   1.000
_cell.angle_alpha   90.00
_cell.angle_beta   90.00
_cell.angle_gamma   90.00
#
_symmetry.space_group_name_H-M   'P 1'
#
loop_
_entity.id
_entity.type
_entity.pdbx_description
1 polymer ?
#
loop_
_entity_poly.entity_id
_entity_poly.type
_entity_poly.pdbx_seq_one_letter_code
_entity_poly.pdbx_strand_id
1 'polypeptide(L)'
;MTHDVLLAEATRGNRVESRHYGAAIVVDGQGKTVFSAGDVETAIFPRSTVKALQALPLLTTGAADKYSLEQDALALACASHQGEPAHIAVATSMLARTGHDATVLECGTHWPLDSRATRALAASGEQACALHNCCSGKHAGFVCLSCATNTNPEHYSRPDHPVMQQVRQALEAVTGVAHTDDNRGTDGCAIPTWAIPLQALGLAYARFASGEGLSGDHQDAATRLRAAIAAHPFMIAGTSQFDTVVMQDLAPRVLTKMGAEGVMIAMLPEKGLGIAVKCRDGGVRAAEAAAAALIARFGQESSPSLNHFMRRTLKNWNGQVVGEFRASADLAAEHLPASTS
;
A
#
# COMPACT_ATOMS: atom_id res chain seq x y z
N MET A 1 -22.88 17.11 3.63
CA MET A 1 -22.94 15.70 3.22
C MET A 1 -21.80 15.50 2.24
N THR A 2 -20.92 14.52 2.47
CA THR A 2 -19.85 14.21 1.51
C THR A 2 -20.49 13.68 0.23
N HIS A 3 -19.98 14.09 -0.94
CA HIS A 3 -20.50 13.70 -2.26
C HIS A 3 -20.10 12.27 -2.67
N ASP A 4 -19.93 11.36 -1.70
CA ASP A 4 -19.40 10.01 -1.93
C ASP A 4 -20.27 9.18 -2.89
N VAL A 5 -19.61 8.37 -3.72
CA VAL A 5 -20.21 7.52 -4.75
C VAL A 5 -20.17 6.05 -4.35
N LEU A 6 -21.03 5.23 -4.97
CA LEU A 6 -21.00 3.78 -4.77
C LEU A 6 -19.69 3.21 -5.32
N LEU A 7 -18.92 2.52 -4.47
CA LEU A 7 -17.68 1.84 -4.83
C LEU A 7 -17.91 0.36 -5.12
N ALA A 8 -18.68 -0.31 -4.26
CA ALA A 8 -18.97 -1.73 -4.37
C ALA A 8 -20.27 -2.10 -3.64
N GLU A 9 -20.83 -3.25 -3.98
CA GLU A 9 -21.98 -3.82 -3.29
C GLU A 9 -21.85 -5.33 -3.10
N ALA A 10 -22.48 -5.82 -2.04
CA ALA A 10 -22.61 -7.23 -1.72
C ALA A 10 -24.07 -7.64 -1.90
N THR A 11 -24.31 -8.83 -2.44
CA THR A 11 -25.65 -9.40 -2.59
C THR A 11 -25.85 -10.65 -1.74
N ARG A 12 -27.12 -10.93 -1.45
CA ARG A 12 -27.61 -12.20 -0.91
C ARG A 12 -28.70 -12.71 -1.85
N GLY A 13 -28.41 -13.79 -2.58
CA GLY A 13 -29.18 -14.16 -3.76
C GLY A 13 -29.24 -12.99 -4.74
N ASN A 14 -30.45 -12.60 -5.16
CA ASN A 14 -30.67 -11.54 -6.14
C ASN A 14 -30.87 -10.14 -5.52
N ARG A 15 -30.68 -9.97 -4.20
CA ARG A 15 -30.90 -8.71 -3.49
C ARG A 15 -29.59 -8.10 -3.01
N VAL A 16 -29.44 -6.79 -3.17
CA VAL A 16 -28.33 -6.04 -2.58
C VAL A 16 -28.49 -6.03 -1.06
N GLU A 17 -27.51 -6.60 -0.35
CA GLU A 17 -27.45 -6.69 1.11
C GLU A 17 -26.65 -5.53 1.71
N SER A 18 -25.58 -5.09 1.05
CA SER A 18 -24.72 -4.01 1.53
C SER A 18 -24.18 -3.16 0.39
N ARG A 19 -24.00 -1.87 0.65
CA ARG A 19 -23.38 -0.90 -0.26
C ARG A 19 -22.25 -0.18 0.45
N HIS A 20 -21.14 -0.04 -0.26
CA HIS A 20 -19.93 0.61 0.23
C HIS A 20 -19.72 1.90 -0.57
N TYR A 21 -19.69 3.04 0.12
CA TYR A 21 -19.56 4.35 -0.50
C TYR A 21 -18.19 4.97 -0.21
N GLY A 22 -17.73 5.83 -1.12
CA GLY A 22 -16.54 6.62 -0.91
C GLY A 22 -16.11 7.41 -2.14
N ALA A 23 -14.81 7.57 -2.30
CA ALA A 23 -14.24 8.42 -3.33
C ALA A 23 -13.10 7.72 -4.06
N ALA A 24 -12.90 8.12 -5.32
CA ALA A 24 -11.86 7.64 -6.19
C ALA A 24 -11.35 8.76 -7.10
N ILE A 25 -10.05 8.76 -7.39
CA ILE A 25 -9.44 9.70 -8.31
C ILE A 25 -8.36 9.03 -9.14
N VAL A 26 -8.23 9.48 -10.39
CA VAL A 26 -7.12 9.14 -11.29
C VAL A 26 -6.48 10.45 -11.76
N VAL A 27 -5.17 10.54 -11.60
CA VAL A 27 -4.37 11.74 -11.87
C VAL A 27 -3.18 11.35 -12.74
N ASP A 28 -2.75 12.23 -13.65
CA ASP A 28 -1.51 12.05 -14.42
C ASP A 28 -0.29 12.73 -13.74
N GLY A 29 0.91 12.47 -14.27
CA GLY A 29 2.17 13.01 -13.74
C GLY A 29 2.25 14.55 -13.71
N GLN A 30 1.48 15.24 -14.55
CA GLN A 30 1.38 16.70 -14.61
C GLN A 30 0.35 17.27 -13.63
N GLY A 31 -0.42 16.40 -12.98
CA GLY A 31 -1.44 16.75 -12.00
C GLY A 31 -2.81 17.04 -12.56
N LYS A 32 -3.08 16.70 -13.83
CA LYS A 32 -4.41 16.76 -14.39
C LYS A 32 -5.25 15.59 -13.86
N THR A 33 -6.45 15.92 -13.38
CA THR A 33 -7.45 14.91 -13.03
C THR A 33 -8.00 14.27 -14.31
N VAL A 34 -7.70 12.98 -14.49
CA VAL A 34 -8.22 12.15 -15.57
C VAL A 34 -9.62 11.63 -15.24
N PHE A 35 -9.85 11.33 -13.97
CA PHE A 35 -11.14 10.89 -13.45
C PHE A 35 -11.28 11.25 -11.98
N SER A 36 -12.48 11.62 -11.56
CA SER A 36 -12.81 11.83 -10.15
C SER A 36 -14.25 11.44 -9.91
N ALA A 37 -14.49 10.78 -8.78
CA ALA A 37 -15.83 10.46 -8.29
C ALA A 37 -15.81 10.46 -6.76
N GLY A 38 -16.83 11.05 -6.14
CA GLY A 38 -16.86 11.20 -4.68
C GLY A 38 -16.17 12.45 -4.17
N ASP A 39 -16.05 12.57 -2.85
CA ASP A 39 -15.31 13.65 -2.20
C ASP A 39 -13.80 13.32 -2.11
N VAL A 40 -13.03 13.86 -3.05
CA VAL A 40 -11.58 13.64 -3.18
C VAL A 40 -10.75 14.72 -2.47
N GLU A 41 -11.39 15.76 -1.94
CA GLU A 41 -10.74 16.91 -1.32
C GLU A 41 -10.60 16.71 0.20
N THR A 42 -11.55 16.03 0.83
CA THR A 42 -11.48 15.71 2.26
C THR A 42 -10.19 14.96 2.58
N ALA A 43 -9.44 15.50 3.55
CA ALA A 43 -8.21 14.91 4.02
C ALA A 43 -8.46 13.54 4.68
N ILE A 44 -7.61 12.58 4.35
CA ILE A 44 -7.62 11.23 4.90
C ILE A 44 -6.21 10.86 5.35
N PHE A 45 -6.09 10.03 6.38
CA PHE A 45 -4.82 9.37 6.67
C PHE A 45 -4.58 8.32 5.58
N PRO A 46 -3.46 8.36 4.84
CA PRO A 46 -3.22 7.45 3.72
C PRO A 46 -2.86 6.03 4.18
N ARG A 47 -2.62 5.84 5.49
CA ARG A 47 -2.27 4.55 6.10
C ARG A 47 -1.06 3.94 5.40
N SER A 48 -1.02 2.62 5.29
CA SER A 48 0.07 1.90 4.62
C SER A 48 0.27 2.22 3.14
N THR A 49 -0.62 2.98 2.50
CA THR A 49 -0.44 3.30 1.08
C THR A 49 0.77 4.21 0.86
N VAL A 50 1.27 4.99 1.82
CA VAL A 50 2.44 5.88 1.58
C VAL A 50 3.80 5.21 1.75
N LYS A 51 3.87 3.91 2.03
CA LYS A 51 5.14 3.25 2.40
C LYS A 51 6.23 3.32 1.33
N ALA A 52 5.86 3.26 0.05
CA ALA A 52 6.84 3.45 -1.04
C ALA A 52 7.44 4.87 -1.02
N LEU A 53 6.64 5.88 -0.67
CA LEU A 53 7.12 7.26 -0.51
C LEU A 53 8.00 7.40 0.73
N GLN A 54 7.65 6.72 1.83
CA GLN A 54 8.46 6.66 3.06
C GLN A 54 9.82 5.98 2.85
N ALA A 55 9.95 5.13 1.82
CA ALA A 55 11.19 4.44 1.48
C ALA A 55 12.13 5.27 0.57
N LEU A 56 11.67 6.39 -0.01
CA LEU A 56 12.52 7.24 -0.86
C LEU A 56 13.85 7.65 -0.20
N PRO A 57 13.87 8.07 1.09
CA PRO A 57 15.12 8.42 1.76
C PRO A 57 16.15 7.29 1.83
N LEU A 58 15.74 6.01 1.76
CA LEU A 58 16.71 4.91 1.73
C LEU A 58 17.60 4.96 0.49
N LEU A 59 17.08 5.46 -0.62
CA LEU A 59 17.79 5.55 -1.88
C LEU A 59 18.48 6.92 -1.99
N THR A 60 17.79 8.01 -1.70
CA THR A 60 18.35 9.37 -1.89
C THR A 60 19.51 9.67 -0.95
N THR A 61 19.60 9.01 0.21
CA THR A 61 20.76 9.12 1.12
C THR A 61 21.88 8.12 0.83
N GLY A 62 21.68 7.19 -0.11
CA GLY A 62 22.60 6.09 -0.39
C GLY A 62 22.59 4.96 0.67
N ALA A 63 21.65 4.99 1.63
CA ALA A 63 21.55 3.96 2.68
C ALA A 63 21.38 2.55 2.10
N ALA A 64 20.56 2.40 1.06
CA ALA A 64 20.36 1.12 0.39
C ALA A 64 21.65 0.56 -0.20
N ASP A 65 22.49 1.41 -0.80
CA ASP A 65 23.76 0.97 -1.39
C ASP A 65 24.81 0.71 -0.32
N LYS A 66 24.89 1.55 0.73
CA LYS A 66 25.78 1.35 1.88
C LYS A 66 25.59 -0.02 2.53
N TYR A 67 24.35 -0.48 2.64
CA TYR A 67 24.02 -1.78 3.25
C TYR A 67 23.76 -2.88 2.23
N SER A 68 24.01 -2.63 0.93
CA SER A 68 23.77 -3.59 -0.16
C SER A 68 22.37 -4.23 -0.10
N LEU A 69 21.34 -3.39 0.07
CA LEU A 69 19.95 -3.84 0.11
C LEU A 69 19.51 -4.27 -1.29
N GLU A 70 19.13 -5.53 -1.41
CA GLU A 70 18.65 -6.15 -2.64
C GLU A 70 17.18 -5.77 -2.90
N GLN A 71 16.66 -6.20 -4.06
CA GLN A 71 15.31 -5.83 -4.49
C GLN A 71 14.22 -6.32 -3.53
N ASP A 72 14.39 -7.48 -2.89
CA ASP A 72 13.44 -8.00 -1.91
C ASP A 72 13.39 -7.14 -0.64
N ALA A 73 14.52 -6.64 -0.15
CA ALA A 73 14.62 -5.72 0.97
C ALA A 73 14.00 -4.35 0.65
N LEU A 74 14.22 -3.84 -0.57
CA LEU A 74 13.60 -2.59 -1.02
C LEU A 74 12.08 -2.74 -1.17
N ALA A 75 11.60 -3.88 -1.68
CA ALA A 75 10.17 -4.19 -1.70
C ALA A 75 9.60 -4.29 -0.28
N LEU A 76 10.29 -4.99 0.62
CA LEU A 76 9.85 -5.15 2.01
C LEU A 76 9.82 -3.82 2.78
N ALA A 77 10.72 -2.88 2.46
CA ALA A 77 10.66 -1.51 3.00
C ALA A 77 9.38 -0.75 2.59
N CYS A 78 8.76 -1.13 1.47
CA CYS A 78 7.49 -0.58 0.98
C CYS A 78 6.26 -1.35 1.48
N ALA A 79 6.45 -2.41 2.28
CA ALA A 79 5.43 -3.45 2.47
C ALA A 79 4.49 -3.24 3.66
N SER A 80 3.34 -3.91 3.57
CA SER A 80 2.52 -4.30 4.72
C SER A 80 2.35 -5.80 4.68
N HIS A 81 3.44 -6.51 4.97
CA HIS A 81 3.51 -7.94 4.75
C HIS A 81 2.69 -8.72 5.79
N GLN A 82 2.49 -10.02 5.56
CA GLN A 82 1.60 -10.85 6.38
C GLN A 82 2.31 -11.58 7.54
N GLY A 83 3.55 -11.21 7.83
CA GLY A 83 4.37 -11.88 8.86
C GLY A 83 4.79 -13.31 8.52
N GLU A 84 4.77 -13.70 7.24
CA GLU A 84 5.25 -15.04 6.81
C GLU A 84 6.79 -15.18 6.93
N PRO A 85 7.33 -16.41 7.06
CA PRO A 85 8.75 -16.65 7.32
C PRO A 85 9.73 -15.96 6.35
N ALA A 86 9.39 -15.89 5.07
CA ALA A 86 10.24 -15.23 4.08
C ALA A 86 10.34 -13.70 4.31
N HIS A 87 9.29 -13.05 4.81
CA HIS A 87 9.34 -11.63 5.19
C HIS A 87 10.25 -11.41 6.40
N ILE A 88 10.12 -12.28 7.40
CA ILE A 88 10.91 -12.24 8.64
C ILE A 88 12.39 -12.40 8.31
N ALA A 89 12.74 -13.33 7.42
CA ALA A 89 14.12 -13.55 6.99
C ALA A 89 14.74 -12.29 6.35
N VAL A 90 14.00 -11.62 5.46
CA VAL A 90 14.47 -10.39 4.80
C VAL A 90 14.62 -9.23 5.81
N ALA A 91 13.62 -8.99 6.67
CA ALA A 91 13.71 -7.97 7.72
C ALA A 91 14.89 -8.24 8.68
N THR A 92 15.12 -9.51 9.03
CA THR A 92 16.26 -9.92 9.86
C THR A 92 17.59 -9.62 9.16
N SER A 93 17.70 -9.92 7.86
CA SER A 93 18.90 -9.60 7.06
C SER A 93 19.16 -8.10 7.00
N MET A 94 18.13 -7.27 6.81
CA MET A 94 18.24 -5.81 6.80
C MET A 94 18.83 -5.29 8.12
N LEU A 95 18.31 -5.76 9.26
CA LEU A 95 18.80 -5.35 10.58
C LEU A 95 20.23 -5.83 10.84
N ALA A 96 20.54 -7.09 10.51
CA ALA A 96 21.87 -7.65 10.71
C ALA A 96 22.97 -6.85 9.96
N ARG A 97 22.66 -6.32 8.78
CA ARG A 97 23.57 -5.43 8.01
C ARG A 97 23.90 -4.12 8.73
N THR A 98 23.07 -3.72 9.69
CA THR A 98 23.29 -2.52 10.53
C THR A 98 23.91 -2.85 11.89
N GLY A 99 24.12 -4.14 12.21
CA GLY A 99 24.59 -4.57 13.52
C GLY A 99 23.51 -4.60 14.61
N HIS A 100 22.23 -4.51 14.23
CA HIS A 100 21.08 -4.56 15.13
C HIS A 100 20.26 -5.84 14.92
N ASP A 101 19.41 -6.14 15.90
CA ASP A 101 18.42 -7.21 15.82
C ASP A 101 16.98 -6.65 15.96
N ALA A 102 15.99 -7.53 16.09
CA ALA A 102 14.58 -7.15 16.18
C ALA A 102 14.23 -6.23 17.37
N THR A 103 15.08 -6.14 18.40
CA THR A 103 14.80 -5.33 19.61
C THR A 103 14.86 -3.84 19.35
N VAL A 104 15.55 -3.40 18.28
CA VAL A 104 15.58 -1.98 17.86
C VAL A 104 14.26 -1.55 17.20
N LEU A 105 13.38 -2.49 16.84
CA LEU A 105 12.14 -2.17 16.13
C LEU A 105 11.08 -1.58 17.06
N GLU A 106 10.57 -0.39 16.71
CA GLU A 106 9.54 0.32 17.47
C GLU A 106 8.12 0.12 16.92
N CYS A 107 7.92 -0.78 15.96
CA CYS A 107 6.59 -1.06 15.39
C CYS A 107 5.63 -1.80 16.34
N GLY A 108 6.14 -2.33 17.45
CA GLY A 108 5.41 -3.24 18.34
C GLY A 108 5.23 -4.64 17.75
N THR A 109 4.57 -5.51 18.50
CA THR A 109 4.39 -6.93 18.18
C THR A 109 2.93 -7.26 17.94
N HIS A 110 2.65 -8.00 16.87
CA HIS A 110 1.40 -8.72 16.67
C HIS A 110 1.69 -10.08 16.02
N TRP A 111 0.75 -11.02 16.13
CA TRP A 111 0.84 -12.31 15.43
C TRP A 111 0.84 -12.12 13.91
N PRO A 112 1.45 -13.02 13.12
CA PRO A 112 1.31 -13.00 11.66
C PRO A 112 -0.15 -12.82 11.24
N LEU A 113 -0.34 -12.05 10.18
CA LEU A 113 -1.66 -11.84 9.59
C LEU A 113 -2.03 -12.99 8.65
N ASP A 114 -1.05 -13.68 8.07
CA ASP A 114 -1.30 -14.92 7.34
C ASP A 114 -1.66 -16.04 8.32
N SER A 115 -2.87 -16.58 8.15
CA SER A 115 -3.43 -17.57 9.06
C SER A 115 -2.61 -18.87 9.12
N ARG A 116 -1.89 -19.24 8.04
CA ARG A 116 -1.05 -20.43 8.04
C ARG A 116 0.21 -20.19 8.87
N ALA A 117 0.87 -19.04 8.69
CA ALA A 117 2.00 -18.61 9.50
C ALA A 117 1.62 -18.47 10.97
N THR A 118 0.45 -17.90 11.30
CA THR A 118 -0.06 -17.83 12.67
C THR A 118 -0.18 -19.22 13.30
N ARG A 119 -0.83 -20.16 12.60
CA ARG A 119 -1.02 -21.53 13.10
C ARG A 119 0.30 -22.28 13.24
N ALA A 120 1.23 -22.09 12.30
CA ALA A 120 2.55 -22.72 12.36
C ALA A 120 3.37 -22.23 13.56
N LEU A 121 3.41 -20.92 13.79
CA LEU A 121 4.11 -20.31 14.93
C LEU A 121 3.48 -20.74 16.27
N ALA A 122 2.15 -20.77 16.35
CA ALA A 122 1.46 -21.24 17.54
C ALA A 122 1.73 -22.74 17.80
N ALA A 123 1.78 -23.56 16.75
CA ALA A 123 2.03 -24.99 16.85
C ALA A 123 3.47 -25.33 17.27
N SER A 124 4.45 -24.47 16.98
CA SER A 124 5.82 -24.63 17.47
C SER A 124 6.02 -24.19 18.93
N GLY A 125 5.00 -23.57 19.55
CA GLY A 125 5.08 -23.05 20.92
C GLY A 125 5.84 -21.72 21.03
N GLU A 126 6.19 -21.11 19.89
CA GLU A 126 6.89 -19.83 19.82
C GLU A 126 5.93 -18.65 20.04
N GLN A 127 6.49 -17.50 20.40
CA GLN A 127 5.75 -16.24 20.54
C GLN A 127 6.05 -15.31 19.37
N ALA A 128 5.07 -14.50 18.99
CA ALA A 128 5.30 -13.42 18.05
C ALA A 128 6.29 -12.38 18.63
N CYS A 129 7.00 -11.71 17.74
CA CYS A 129 7.94 -10.62 18.03
C CYS A 129 7.78 -9.51 16.99
N ALA A 130 8.53 -8.41 17.12
CA ALA A 130 8.42 -7.25 16.23
C ALA A 130 8.62 -7.57 14.74
N LEU A 131 9.39 -8.61 14.39
CA LEU A 131 9.56 -9.05 12.99
C LEU A 131 8.27 -9.56 12.34
N HIS A 132 7.34 -10.09 13.15
CA HIS A 132 6.04 -10.57 12.67
C HIS A 132 5.06 -9.43 12.40
N ASN A 133 5.38 -8.21 12.87
CA ASN A 133 4.57 -7.03 12.57
C ASN A 133 4.59 -6.74 11.07
N CYS A 134 3.44 -6.46 10.48
CA CYS A 134 3.31 -6.17 9.04
C CYS A 134 4.13 -4.95 8.57
N CYS A 135 4.55 -4.08 9.50
CA CYS A 135 5.38 -2.92 9.22
C CYS A 135 6.87 -3.15 9.48
N SER A 136 7.30 -4.34 9.90
CA SER A 136 8.68 -4.58 10.36
C SER A 136 9.71 -4.32 9.28
N GLY A 137 9.42 -4.64 8.02
CA GLY A 137 10.30 -4.33 6.88
C GLY A 137 10.54 -2.83 6.65
N LYS A 138 9.49 -2.02 6.67
CA LYS A 138 9.60 -0.55 6.61
C LYS A 138 10.42 -0.02 7.80
N HIS A 139 10.19 -0.55 8.99
CA HIS A 139 10.93 -0.14 10.19
C HIS A 139 12.40 -0.55 10.12
N ALA A 140 12.72 -1.73 9.60
CA ALA A 140 14.09 -2.13 9.32
C ALA A 140 14.74 -1.17 8.31
N GLY A 141 13.98 -0.71 7.30
CA GLY A 141 14.38 0.39 6.43
C GLY A 141 14.76 1.65 7.23
N PHE A 142 13.90 2.14 8.12
CA PHE A 142 14.22 3.30 8.95
C PHE A 142 15.49 3.14 9.80
N VAL A 143 15.74 1.93 10.32
CA VAL A 143 16.99 1.61 11.02
C VAL A 143 18.19 1.71 10.07
N CYS A 144 18.11 1.14 8.86
CA CYS A 144 19.14 1.31 7.84
C CYS A 144 19.40 2.78 7.50
N LEU A 145 18.34 3.59 7.35
CA LEU A 145 18.48 5.04 7.12
C LEU A 145 19.17 5.74 8.28
N SER A 146 18.77 5.43 9.51
CA SER A 146 19.36 6.00 10.73
C SER A 146 20.86 5.73 10.79
N CYS A 147 21.25 4.46 10.68
CA CYS A 147 22.65 4.04 10.72
C CYS A 147 23.45 4.54 9.51
N ALA A 148 22.82 4.67 8.33
CA ALA A 148 23.48 5.22 7.15
C ALA A 148 23.92 6.67 7.36
N THR A 149 23.05 7.46 8.01
CA THR A 149 23.22 8.88 8.30
C THR A 149 23.93 9.15 9.63
N ASN A 150 24.49 8.11 10.27
CA ASN A 150 25.17 8.17 11.57
C ASN A 150 24.29 8.75 12.70
N THR A 151 22.99 8.49 12.65
CA THR A 151 22.03 8.85 13.71
C THR A 151 21.66 7.62 14.54
N ASN A 152 21.52 7.79 15.86
CA ASN A 152 21.11 6.71 16.77
C ASN A 152 19.70 6.22 16.39
N PRO A 153 19.47 4.92 16.12
CA PRO A 153 18.15 4.41 15.79
C PRO A 153 17.18 4.38 16.98
N GLU A 154 17.61 4.62 18.21
CA GLU A 154 16.67 4.73 19.33
C GLU A 154 15.66 5.86 19.09
N HIS A 155 14.38 5.56 19.29
CA HIS A 155 13.30 6.53 19.17
C HIS A 155 13.10 7.07 17.74
N TYR A 156 13.51 6.30 16.72
CA TYR A 156 13.29 6.70 15.33
C TYR A 156 11.83 6.90 14.98
N SER A 157 10.87 6.36 15.75
CA SER A 157 9.44 6.59 15.52
C SER A 157 8.95 7.97 15.97
N ARG A 158 9.75 8.75 16.71
CA ARG A 158 9.32 10.07 17.19
C ARG A 158 9.35 11.12 16.06
N PRO A 159 8.38 12.05 16.02
CA PRO A 159 8.31 13.05 14.96
C PRO A 159 9.57 13.89 14.79
N ASP A 160 10.25 14.24 15.88
CA ASP A 160 11.47 15.06 15.92
C ASP A 160 12.74 14.30 15.53
N HIS A 161 12.68 12.98 15.44
CA HIS A 161 13.83 12.17 15.05
C HIS A 161 14.29 12.47 13.62
N PRO A 162 15.61 12.57 13.33
CA PRO A 162 16.12 12.86 11.99
C PRO A 162 15.59 11.96 10.86
N VAL A 163 15.33 10.69 11.16
CA VAL A 163 14.68 9.75 10.21
C VAL A 163 13.26 10.19 9.88
N MET A 164 12.42 10.54 10.87
CA MET A 164 11.05 10.99 10.60
C MET A 164 11.00 12.36 9.94
N GLN A 165 11.96 13.24 10.20
CA GLN A 165 12.08 14.50 9.48
C GLN A 165 12.39 14.29 7.99
N GLN A 166 13.30 13.36 7.66
CA GLN A 166 13.59 12.99 6.27
C GLN A 166 12.38 12.34 5.58
N VAL A 167 11.69 11.42 6.28
CA VAL A 167 10.45 10.80 5.78
C VAL A 167 9.37 11.85 5.55
N ARG A 168 9.19 12.79 6.49
CA ARG A 168 8.25 13.90 6.35
C ARG A 168 8.57 14.74 5.11
N GLN A 169 9.83 15.15 4.93
CA GLN A 169 10.26 15.96 3.78
C GLN A 169 10.02 15.24 2.45
N ALA A 170 10.35 13.93 2.38
CA ALA A 170 10.08 13.13 1.18
C ALA A 170 8.57 13.04 0.88
N LEU A 171 7.73 12.88 1.90
CA LEU A 171 6.28 12.87 1.72
C LEU A 171 5.74 14.25 1.29
N GLU A 172 6.19 15.34 1.90
CA GLU A 172 5.81 16.71 1.51
C GLU A 172 6.20 16.99 0.05
N ALA A 173 7.42 16.58 -0.37
CA ALA A 173 7.91 16.76 -1.73
C ALA A 173 7.04 16.05 -2.78
N VAL A 174 6.64 14.80 -2.50
CA VAL A 174 5.87 14.01 -3.48
C VAL A 174 4.38 14.37 -3.45
N THR A 175 3.80 14.58 -2.27
CA THR A 175 2.36 14.89 -2.12
C THR A 175 2.05 16.36 -2.43
N GLY A 176 3.01 17.27 -2.25
CA GLY A 176 2.79 18.71 -2.34
C GLY A 176 1.96 19.30 -1.19
N VAL A 177 1.80 18.56 -0.10
CA VAL A 177 0.99 18.97 1.07
C VAL A 177 1.90 19.16 2.27
N ALA A 178 1.69 20.24 3.03
CA ALA A 178 2.43 20.48 4.26
C ALA A 178 2.06 19.46 5.33
N HIS A 179 3.07 18.89 5.99
CA HIS A 179 2.92 17.90 7.06
C HIS A 179 3.20 18.56 8.40
N THR A 180 2.17 19.14 8.99
CA THR A 180 2.25 19.91 10.24
C THR A 180 1.76 19.10 11.44
N ASP A 181 1.81 19.68 12.63
CA ASP A 181 1.24 19.05 13.82
C ASP A 181 -0.29 18.99 13.77
N ASP A 182 -0.94 19.95 13.10
CA ASP A 182 -2.40 20.07 13.01
C ASP A 182 -3.06 18.96 12.21
N ASN A 183 -2.34 18.38 11.24
CA ASN A 183 -2.80 17.24 10.43
C ASN A 183 -2.05 15.94 10.74
N ARG A 184 -1.25 15.90 11.82
CA ARG A 184 -0.52 14.69 12.25
C ARG A 184 -1.38 13.83 13.16
N GLY A 185 -1.32 12.52 12.94
CA GLY A 185 -1.73 11.49 13.88
C GLY A 185 -0.60 10.49 14.12
N THR A 186 -0.85 9.53 15.00
CA THR A 186 0.03 8.37 15.23
C THR A 186 -0.55 7.15 14.52
N ASP A 187 0.24 6.50 13.68
CA ASP A 187 -0.18 5.28 12.99
C ASP A 187 -0.08 4.05 13.92
N GLY A 188 -0.70 2.93 13.54
CA GLY A 188 -0.75 1.71 14.35
C GLY A 188 0.61 1.05 14.58
N CYS A 189 1.63 1.42 13.81
CA CYS A 189 3.02 1.00 14.02
C CYS A 189 3.87 2.10 14.71
N ALA A 190 3.23 3.00 15.44
CA ALA A 190 3.83 4.06 16.26
C ALA A 190 4.49 5.26 15.55
N ILE A 191 4.65 5.24 14.22
CA ILE A 191 5.22 6.38 13.48
C ILE A 191 4.18 7.49 13.24
N PRO A 192 4.61 8.72 12.92
CA PRO A 192 3.71 9.79 12.48
C PRO A 192 3.05 9.45 11.14
N THR A 193 1.82 9.90 10.97
CA THR A 193 1.10 9.89 9.70
C THR A 193 0.34 11.21 9.56
N TRP A 194 0.21 11.72 8.35
CA TRP A 194 -0.41 13.03 8.10
C TRP A 194 -1.64 12.89 7.22
N ALA A 195 -2.71 13.55 7.60
CA ALA A 195 -3.91 13.62 6.79
C ALA A 195 -3.66 14.53 5.58
N ILE A 196 -3.92 13.98 4.39
CA ILE A 196 -3.77 14.68 3.11
C ILE A 196 -5.03 14.47 2.26
N PRO A 197 -5.40 15.41 1.37
CA PRO A 197 -6.47 15.20 0.41
C PRO A 197 -6.27 13.91 -0.41
N LEU A 198 -7.34 13.19 -0.73
CA LEU A 198 -7.24 11.98 -1.56
C LEU A 198 -6.66 12.31 -2.95
N GLN A 199 -6.96 13.50 -3.48
CA GLN A 199 -6.34 14.00 -4.71
C GLN A 199 -4.82 14.11 -4.61
N ALA A 200 -4.29 14.57 -3.48
CA ALA A 200 -2.84 14.67 -3.26
C ALA A 200 -2.19 13.28 -3.22
N LEU A 201 -2.87 12.28 -2.67
CA LEU A 201 -2.41 10.88 -2.70
C LEU A 201 -2.40 10.33 -4.14
N GLY A 202 -3.43 10.63 -4.93
CA GLY A 202 -3.49 10.26 -6.36
C GLY A 202 -2.35 10.89 -7.17
N LEU A 203 -2.11 12.19 -6.98
CA LEU A 203 -0.99 12.92 -7.59
C LEU A 203 0.36 12.34 -7.17
N ALA A 204 0.55 12.08 -5.87
CA ALA A 204 1.78 11.50 -5.36
C ALA A 204 2.15 10.20 -6.08
N TYR A 205 1.16 9.34 -6.33
CA TYR A 205 1.38 8.10 -7.06
C TYR A 205 1.50 8.26 -8.56
N ALA A 206 0.92 9.31 -9.17
CA ALA A 206 1.16 9.62 -10.57
C ALA A 206 2.60 10.10 -10.81
N ARG A 207 3.12 10.95 -9.91
CA ARG A 207 4.53 11.36 -9.88
C ARG A 207 5.47 10.19 -9.60
N PHE A 208 5.13 9.35 -8.62
CA PHE A 208 5.90 8.15 -8.33
C PHE A 208 5.88 7.15 -9.50
N ALA A 209 4.81 7.09 -10.30
CA ALA A 209 4.72 6.24 -11.49
C ALA A 209 5.62 6.73 -12.63
N SER A 210 5.54 8.02 -12.94
CA SER A 210 6.12 8.64 -14.14
C SER A 210 7.51 9.24 -13.93
N GLY A 211 7.83 9.64 -12.69
CA GLY A 211 8.97 10.50 -12.38
C GLY A 211 8.71 11.99 -12.61
N GLU A 212 7.59 12.36 -13.26
CA GLU A 212 7.27 13.76 -13.54
C GLU A 212 7.05 14.55 -12.24
N GLY A 213 7.59 15.76 -12.18
CA GLY A 213 7.47 16.63 -11.00
C GLY A 213 8.29 16.20 -9.79
N LEU A 214 9.10 15.14 -9.89
CA LEU A 214 10.08 14.76 -8.87
C LEU A 214 11.44 15.40 -9.15
N SER A 215 12.24 15.61 -8.11
CA SER A 215 13.67 15.89 -8.26
C SER A 215 14.40 14.66 -8.83
N GLY A 216 15.57 14.85 -9.44
CA GLY A 216 16.30 13.76 -10.11
C GLY A 216 16.62 12.58 -9.19
N ASP A 217 17.03 12.86 -7.95
CA ASP A 217 17.27 11.84 -6.92
C ASP A 217 16.01 11.07 -6.52
N HIS A 218 14.87 11.75 -6.37
CA HIS A 218 13.59 11.12 -6.11
C HIS A 218 13.08 10.31 -7.31
N GLN A 219 13.33 10.77 -8.53
CA GLN A 219 12.97 10.04 -9.75
C GLN A 219 13.76 8.72 -9.85
N ASP A 220 15.07 8.75 -9.59
CA ASP A 220 15.93 7.57 -9.58
C ASP A 220 15.52 6.59 -8.46
N ALA A 221 15.29 7.12 -7.26
CA ALA A 221 14.79 6.37 -6.12
C ALA A 221 13.45 5.69 -6.41
N ALA A 222 12.47 6.44 -6.93
CA ALA A 222 11.17 5.91 -7.30
C ALA A 222 11.30 4.81 -8.37
N THR A 223 12.18 4.99 -9.35
CA THR A 223 12.42 4.00 -10.41
C THR A 223 12.95 2.68 -9.84
N ARG A 224 13.93 2.75 -8.92
CA ARG A 224 14.48 1.55 -8.27
C ARG A 224 13.47 0.87 -7.35
N LEU A 225 12.67 1.64 -6.61
CA LEU A 225 11.60 1.11 -5.78
C LEU A 225 10.48 0.47 -6.61
N ARG A 226 10.05 1.08 -7.72
CA ARG A 226 9.07 0.47 -8.65
C ARG A 226 9.57 -0.88 -9.17
N ALA A 227 10.85 -0.96 -9.58
CA ALA A 227 11.45 -2.20 -10.04
C ALA A 227 11.45 -3.28 -8.95
N ALA A 228 11.82 -2.93 -7.71
CA ALA A 228 11.77 -3.84 -6.57
C ALA A 228 10.35 -4.35 -6.25
N ILE A 229 9.37 -3.44 -6.21
CA ILE A 229 7.95 -3.76 -5.99
C ILE A 229 7.45 -4.71 -7.08
N ALA A 230 7.77 -4.43 -8.34
CA ALA A 230 7.38 -5.24 -9.48
C ALA A 230 7.99 -6.66 -9.46
N ALA A 231 9.26 -6.77 -9.04
CA ALA A 231 9.99 -8.04 -8.98
C ALA A 231 9.59 -8.91 -7.79
N HIS A 232 9.15 -8.30 -6.69
CA HIS A 232 8.81 -9.01 -5.45
C HIS A 232 7.39 -8.71 -4.91
N PRO A 233 6.31 -8.97 -5.67
CA PRO A 233 4.93 -8.78 -5.20
C PRO A 233 4.64 -9.44 -3.85
N PHE A 234 5.17 -10.65 -3.65
CA PHE A 234 5.04 -11.38 -2.39
C PHE A 234 5.56 -10.55 -1.19
N MET A 235 6.68 -9.84 -1.32
CA MET A 235 7.23 -9.06 -0.20
C MET A 235 6.31 -7.89 0.19
N ILE A 236 5.49 -7.39 -0.72
CA ILE A 236 4.62 -6.22 -0.49
C ILE A 236 3.44 -6.54 0.42
N ALA A 237 2.82 -7.70 0.23
CA ALA A 237 1.58 -8.04 0.91
C ALA A 237 1.42 -9.51 1.26
N GLY A 238 2.36 -10.40 0.94
CA GLY A 238 2.28 -11.82 1.27
C GLY A 238 1.26 -12.61 0.45
N THR A 239 1.03 -13.85 0.86
CA THR A 239 0.26 -14.84 0.12
C THR A 239 -1.20 -14.42 -0.08
N SER A 240 -1.69 -14.54 -1.33
CA SER A 240 -3.11 -14.36 -1.72
C SER A 240 -3.74 -12.98 -1.47
N GLN A 241 -2.96 -11.98 -1.06
CA GLN A 241 -3.46 -10.61 -0.92
C GLN A 241 -3.65 -9.94 -2.29
N PHE A 242 -4.56 -8.95 -2.36
CA PHE A 242 -4.84 -8.17 -3.57
C PHE A 242 -3.56 -7.69 -4.26
N ASP A 243 -2.69 -7.01 -3.50
CA ASP A 243 -1.44 -6.45 -4.01
C ASP A 243 -0.58 -7.53 -4.70
N THR A 244 -0.38 -8.67 -4.04
CA THR A 244 0.41 -9.79 -4.56
C THR A 244 -0.22 -10.38 -5.81
N VAL A 245 -1.52 -10.69 -5.77
CA VAL A 245 -2.23 -11.38 -6.86
C VAL A 245 -2.32 -10.51 -8.11
N VAL A 246 -2.64 -9.22 -7.96
CA VAL A 246 -2.74 -8.29 -9.10
C VAL A 246 -1.35 -8.03 -9.71
N MET A 247 -0.32 -7.81 -8.88
CA MET A 247 1.02 -7.55 -9.39
C MET A 247 1.68 -8.81 -9.98
N GLN A 248 1.35 -10.02 -9.54
CA GLN A 248 1.81 -11.25 -10.19
C GLN A 248 1.31 -11.38 -11.64
N ASP A 249 0.09 -10.91 -11.91
CA ASP A 249 -0.50 -10.95 -13.25
C ASP A 249 -0.06 -9.78 -14.14
N LEU A 250 0.17 -8.60 -13.55
CA LEU A 250 0.23 -7.33 -14.29
C LEU A 250 1.49 -6.50 -14.06
N ALA A 251 2.41 -6.85 -13.16
CA ALA A 251 3.67 -6.14 -13.05
C ALA A 251 4.53 -6.33 -14.32
N PRO A 252 5.30 -5.31 -14.76
CA PRO A 252 5.48 -3.99 -14.13
C PRO A 252 4.42 -2.95 -14.53
N ARG A 253 3.42 -3.30 -15.35
CA ARG A 253 2.42 -2.37 -15.89
C ARG A 253 1.48 -1.80 -14.82
N VAL A 254 1.20 -2.59 -13.79
CA VAL A 254 0.37 -2.21 -12.64
C VAL A 254 1.10 -2.53 -11.35
N LEU A 255 1.28 -1.53 -10.48
CA LEU A 255 1.74 -1.73 -9.12
C LEU A 255 0.70 -1.19 -8.15
N THR A 256 0.46 -1.88 -7.03
CA THR A 256 -0.62 -1.51 -6.10
C THR A 256 -0.14 -1.54 -4.66
N LYS A 257 -0.83 -0.76 -3.82
CA LYS A 257 -0.62 -0.83 -2.38
C LYS A 257 -1.93 -0.64 -1.63
N MET A 258 -2.29 -1.65 -0.85
CA MET A 258 -3.38 -1.57 0.12
C MET A 258 -2.97 -0.82 1.38
N GLY A 259 -3.88 0.02 1.86
CA GLY A 259 -3.87 0.67 3.17
C GLY A 259 -5.08 0.25 4.02
N ALA A 260 -4.87 0.19 5.34
CA ALA A 260 -5.94 -0.01 6.31
C ALA A 260 -7.05 1.05 6.14
N GLU A 261 -8.19 0.86 6.80
CA GLU A 261 -9.31 1.81 6.71
C GLU A 261 -9.76 2.09 5.27
N GLY A 262 -9.72 1.08 4.39
CA GLY A 262 -10.27 1.15 3.04
C GLY A 262 -9.57 2.15 2.12
N VAL A 263 -8.27 2.41 2.31
CA VAL A 263 -7.46 3.21 1.38
C VAL A 263 -6.75 2.28 0.41
N MET A 264 -6.79 2.57 -0.88
CA MET A 264 -6.09 1.78 -1.90
C MET A 264 -5.45 2.71 -2.90
N ILE A 265 -4.23 2.39 -3.33
CA ILE A 265 -3.60 3.04 -4.46
C ILE A 265 -3.22 2.03 -5.54
N ALA A 266 -3.17 2.51 -6.77
CA ALA A 266 -2.51 1.84 -7.86
C ALA A 266 -1.73 2.86 -8.69
N MET A 267 -0.67 2.41 -9.33
CA MET A 267 0.10 3.21 -10.26
C MET A 267 0.24 2.44 -11.57
N LEU A 268 0.17 3.17 -12.68
CA LEU A 268 0.28 2.66 -14.04
C LEU A 268 1.50 3.33 -14.69
N PRO A 269 2.73 2.81 -14.48
CA PRO A 269 3.97 3.50 -14.85
C PRO A 269 4.03 3.89 -16.33
N GLU A 270 3.67 2.96 -17.22
CA GLU A 270 3.70 3.20 -18.68
C GLU A 270 2.72 4.29 -19.14
N LYS A 271 1.63 4.51 -18.37
CA LYS A 271 0.62 5.54 -18.66
C LYS A 271 0.86 6.83 -17.86
N GLY A 272 1.81 6.83 -16.92
CA GLY A 272 2.05 7.95 -16.00
C GLY A 272 0.87 8.29 -15.11
N LEU A 273 0.03 7.30 -14.74
CA LEU A 273 -1.18 7.51 -13.95
C LEU A 273 -1.03 7.01 -12.50
N GLY A 274 -1.59 7.78 -11.57
CA GLY A 274 -1.81 7.41 -10.19
C GLY A 274 -3.31 7.30 -9.91
N ILE A 275 -3.70 6.24 -9.20
CA ILE A 275 -5.07 5.95 -8.77
C ILE A 275 -5.09 5.96 -7.25
N ALA A 276 -6.07 6.63 -6.64
CA ALA A 276 -6.33 6.55 -5.21
C ALA A 276 -7.82 6.36 -4.92
N VAL A 277 -8.14 5.48 -3.98
CA VAL A 277 -9.49 5.13 -3.56
C VAL A 277 -9.59 5.21 -2.04
N LYS A 278 -10.70 5.74 -1.54
CA LYS A 278 -11.09 5.71 -0.13
C LYS A 278 -12.49 5.16 0.01
N CYS A 279 -12.65 4.03 0.69
CA CYS A 279 -13.93 3.54 1.18
C CYS A 279 -14.22 4.10 2.57
N ARG A 280 -15.37 4.74 2.78
CA ARG A 280 -15.63 5.56 3.98
C ARG A 280 -15.87 4.73 5.24
N ASP A 281 -16.49 3.57 5.10
CA ASP A 281 -16.71 2.63 6.19
C ASP A 281 -15.46 1.78 6.53
N GLY A 282 -14.31 2.05 5.89
CA GLY A 282 -13.07 1.33 6.10
C GLY A 282 -13.01 -0.04 5.40
N GLY A 283 -14.02 -0.40 4.61
CA GLY A 283 -14.12 -1.71 3.96
C GLY A 283 -13.05 -1.96 2.90
N VAL A 284 -11.98 -2.68 3.27
CA VAL A 284 -10.87 -3.04 2.37
C VAL A 284 -11.38 -3.77 1.12
N ARG A 285 -12.29 -4.73 1.27
CA ARG A 285 -12.89 -5.45 0.14
C ARG A 285 -13.52 -4.55 -0.92
N ALA A 286 -14.09 -3.41 -0.51
CA ALA A 286 -14.72 -2.46 -1.42
C ALA A 286 -13.67 -1.59 -2.11
N ALA A 287 -12.62 -1.19 -1.38
CA ALA A 287 -11.48 -0.49 -1.96
C ALA A 287 -10.73 -1.35 -2.99
N GLU A 288 -10.57 -2.66 -2.73
CA GLU A 288 -10.01 -3.64 -3.68
C GLU A 288 -10.85 -3.73 -4.96
N ALA A 289 -12.18 -3.89 -4.83
CA ALA A 289 -13.07 -4.00 -5.99
C ALA A 289 -13.08 -2.70 -6.83
N ALA A 290 -13.12 -1.54 -6.18
CA ALA A 290 -13.05 -0.25 -6.86
C ALA A 290 -11.69 -0.02 -7.53
N ALA A 291 -10.58 -0.37 -6.87
CA ALA A 291 -9.26 -0.28 -7.48
C ALA A 291 -9.13 -1.20 -8.69
N ALA A 292 -9.61 -2.46 -8.61
CA ALA A 292 -9.61 -3.37 -9.75
C ALA A 292 -10.40 -2.81 -10.95
N ALA A 293 -11.56 -2.21 -10.69
CA ALA A 293 -12.38 -1.55 -11.72
C ALA A 293 -11.64 -0.38 -12.39
N LEU A 294 -10.97 0.46 -11.60
CA LEU A 294 -10.21 1.61 -12.12
C LEU A 294 -8.95 1.15 -12.86
N ILE A 295 -8.25 0.12 -12.39
CA ILE A 295 -7.11 -0.48 -13.09
C ILE A 295 -7.56 -1.05 -14.44
N ALA A 296 -8.66 -1.81 -14.48
CA ALA A 296 -9.18 -2.37 -15.73
C ALA A 296 -9.51 -1.26 -16.73
N ARG A 297 -10.21 -0.21 -16.27
CA ARG A 297 -10.65 0.92 -17.10
C ARG A 297 -9.49 1.80 -17.61
N PHE A 298 -8.66 2.30 -16.70
CA PHE A 298 -7.63 3.28 -17.04
C PHE A 298 -6.30 2.62 -17.43
N GLY A 299 -6.04 1.42 -16.93
CA GLY A 299 -4.95 0.56 -17.39
C GLY A 299 -5.24 -0.10 -18.74
N GLN A 300 -6.51 -0.19 -19.16
CA GLN A 300 -6.93 -1.00 -20.31
C GLN A 300 -6.47 -2.46 -20.16
N GLU A 301 -6.49 -2.94 -18.91
CA GLU A 301 -6.05 -4.27 -18.54
C GLU A 301 -7.26 -5.20 -18.39
N SER A 302 -7.09 -6.44 -18.80
CA SER A 302 -8.05 -7.52 -18.58
C SER A 302 -7.29 -8.75 -18.12
N SER A 303 -7.42 -9.10 -16.84
CA SER A 303 -6.77 -10.26 -16.26
C SER A 303 -7.74 -11.06 -15.37
N PRO A 304 -7.46 -12.36 -15.14
CA PRO A 304 -8.23 -13.17 -14.19
C PRO A 304 -8.28 -12.55 -12.79
N SER A 305 -7.18 -11.99 -12.29
CA SER A 305 -7.13 -11.29 -11.00
C SER A 305 -8.07 -10.08 -10.93
N LEU A 306 -8.04 -9.19 -11.93
CA LEU A 306 -8.93 -8.03 -11.95
C LEU A 306 -10.39 -8.46 -12.01
N ASN A 307 -10.72 -9.44 -12.85
CA ASN A 307 -12.08 -9.98 -12.94
C ASN A 307 -12.56 -10.54 -11.60
N HIS A 308 -11.70 -11.30 -10.90
CA HIS A 308 -12.00 -11.83 -9.58
C HIS A 308 -12.33 -10.73 -8.56
N PHE A 309 -11.53 -9.65 -8.51
CA PHE A 309 -11.75 -8.57 -7.54
C PHE A 309 -12.90 -7.64 -7.92
N MET A 310 -13.15 -7.41 -9.22
CA MET A 310 -14.30 -6.66 -9.69
C MET A 310 -15.62 -7.39 -9.46
N ARG A 311 -15.64 -8.73 -9.56
CA ARG A 311 -16.82 -9.55 -9.31
C ARG A 311 -16.41 -10.94 -8.81
N ARG A 312 -16.76 -11.25 -7.56
CA ARG A 312 -16.55 -12.58 -6.97
C ARG A 312 -17.83 -13.16 -6.40
N THR A 313 -18.02 -14.45 -6.68
CA THR A 313 -19.05 -15.27 -6.04
C THR A 313 -18.78 -15.39 -4.55
N LEU A 314 -19.80 -15.15 -3.73
CA LEU A 314 -19.77 -15.43 -2.29
C LEU A 314 -20.31 -16.84 -2.08
N LYS A 315 -19.55 -17.66 -1.34
CA LYS A 315 -19.96 -19.00 -0.93
C LYS A 315 -20.03 -19.09 0.59
N ASN A 316 -20.96 -19.89 1.11
CA ASN A 316 -20.96 -20.25 2.52
C ASN A 316 -19.94 -21.37 2.81
N TRP A 317 -19.81 -21.73 4.08
CA TRP A 317 -18.90 -22.80 4.53
C TRP A 317 -19.23 -24.20 3.98
N ASN A 318 -20.46 -24.42 3.51
CA ASN A 318 -20.88 -25.64 2.82
C ASN A 318 -20.66 -25.56 1.29
N GLY A 319 -19.99 -24.51 0.79
CA GLY A 319 -19.68 -24.31 -0.62
C GLY A 319 -20.85 -23.84 -1.48
N GLN A 320 -22.03 -23.56 -0.90
CA GLN A 320 -23.19 -23.08 -1.63
C GLN A 320 -23.01 -21.61 -2.02
N VAL A 321 -23.39 -21.26 -3.25
CA VAL A 321 -23.43 -19.86 -3.70
C VAL A 321 -24.53 -19.13 -2.94
N VAL A 322 -24.16 -18.03 -2.31
CA VAL A 322 -25.07 -17.22 -1.49
C VAL A 322 -25.25 -15.80 -2.02
N GLY A 323 -24.48 -15.39 -3.01
CA GLY A 323 -24.54 -14.06 -3.62
C GLY A 323 -23.22 -13.74 -4.29
N GLU A 324 -22.96 -12.45 -4.46
CA GLU A 324 -21.71 -11.95 -5.03
C GLU A 324 -21.28 -10.65 -4.37
N PHE A 325 -20.00 -10.34 -4.50
CA PHE A 325 -19.43 -9.04 -4.20
C PHE A 325 -18.94 -8.43 -5.50
N ARG A 326 -19.40 -7.23 -5.84
CA ARG A 326 -19.09 -6.58 -7.12
C ARG A 326 -18.76 -5.10 -6.97
N ALA A 327 -17.85 -4.63 -7.82
CA ALA A 327 -17.57 -3.21 -8.01
C ALA A 327 -18.78 -2.49 -8.61
N SER A 328 -18.85 -1.18 -8.37
CA SER A 328 -19.85 -0.31 -9.00
C SER A 328 -19.69 -0.30 -10.51
N ALA A 329 -20.80 -0.45 -11.23
CA ALA A 329 -20.84 -0.36 -12.69
C ALA A 329 -20.42 1.04 -13.18
N ASP A 330 -20.68 2.10 -12.40
CA ASP A 330 -20.29 3.47 -12.78
C ASP A 330 -18.76 3.66 -12.78
N LEU A 331 -18.06 2.95 -11.88
CA LEU A 331 -16.61 2.96 -11.83
C LEU A 331 -16.02 2.10 -12.95
N ALA A 332 -16.48 0.85 -13.07
CA ALA A 332 -15.96 -0.13 -14.02
C ALA A 332 -16.35 0.18 -15.48
N ALA A 333 -17.45 0.88 -15.71
CA ALA A 333 -18.05 1.09 -17.03
C ALA A 333 -18.21 -0.24 -17.79
N GLU A 334 -17.72 -0.32 -19.02
CA GLU A 334 -17.77 -1.53 -19.87
C GLU A 334 -16.83 -2.67 -19.41
N HIS A 335 -15.97 -2.43 -18.43
CA HIS A 335 -14.99 -3.42 -17.94
C HIS A 335 -15.54 -4.34 -16.85
N LEU A 336 -16.77 -4.13 -16.37
CA LEU A 336 -17.35 -4.98 -15.34
C LEU A 336 -17.62 -6.39 -15.89
N PRO A 337 -17.07 -7.46 -15.28
CA PRO A 337 -17.27 -8.82 -15.77
C PRO A 337 -18.76 -9.19 -15.77
N ALA A 338 -19.17 -10.05 -16.71
CA ALA A 338 -20.51 -10.63 -16.68
C ALA A 338 -20.73 -11.48 -15.42
N SER A 339 -21.99 -11.73 -15.06
CA SER A 339 -22.30 -12.59 -13.92
C SER A 339 -21.87 -14.01 -14.24
N THR A 340 -21.15 -14.66 -13.33
CA THR A 340 -20.92 -16.09 -13.42
C THR A 340 -22.22 -16.78 -13.02
N SER A 341 -23.03 -17.17 -14.00
CA SER A 341 -24.26 -17.96 -13.84
C SER A 341 -23.97 -19.32 -13.22
#